data_AF-A0A2C5Z2P9-F1
#
_entry.id   AF-A0A2C5Z2P9-F1
#
_cell.length_a   1.000
_cell.length_b   1.000
_cell.length_c   1.000
_cell.angle_alpha   90.00
_cell.angle_beta   90.00
_cell.angle_gamma   90.00
#
_symmetry.space_group_name_H-M   'P 1'
#
loop_
_entity.id
_entity.type
_entity.pdbx_description
1 polymer ?
#
loop_
_entity_poly.entity_id
_entity_poly.type
_entity_poly.pdbx_seq_one_letter_code
_entity_poly.pdbx_strand_id
1 'polypeptide(L)'
;MYQSIIASASPDIVIVEEAGEILESHVFAALSESVKHLILIGDHKQLRPKVNSYPLTVEYGEGYDLNMSLFERLIHQGHEYTTLQEQHRSHPDISYFTRQLAYPGLKDSPKVSKRPQVKGLQKRVIFVHHRHSESHMADVSDRHDLTINTSKENVFDADMVLKTVNYLAQQGYLTKDLVVLTPYLGQLSLLRHKLSKDHDPILNDFDNAKKAR
;
A
#
# COMPACT_ATOMS: atom_id res chain seq x y z
N MET A 1 -5.45 -8.92 26.51
CA MET A 1 -6.53 -7.97 26.88
C MET A 1 -7.74 -8.07 25.93
N TYR A 2 -7.57 -8.34 24.63
CA TYR A 2 -8.70 -8.49 23.69
C TYR A 2 -9.35 -9.88 23.64
N GLN A 3 -8.60 -10.94 23.97
CA GLN A 3 -9.10 -12.31 23.85
C GLN A 3 -10.26 -12.64 24.81
N SER A 4 -10.30 -12.04 26.00
CA SER A 4 -11.42 -12.19 26.93
C SER A 4 -12.71 -11.58 26.38
N ILE A 5 -12.61 -10.48 25.63
CA ILE A 5 -13.76 -9.83 24.99
C ILE A 5 -14.28 -10.71 23.85
N ILE A 6 -13.39 -11.22 23.00
CA ILE A 6 -13.76 -12.12 21.89
C ILE A 6 -14.38 -13.42 22.44
N ALA A 7 -13.79 -14.01 23.47
CA ALA A 7 -14.34 -15.20 24.12
C ALA A 7 -15.73 -14.93 24.72
N SER A 8 -15.92 -13.76 25.37
CA SER A 8 -17.23 -13.39 25.92
C SER A 8 -18.30 -13.16 24.85
N ALA A 9 -17.91 -12.69 23.66
CA ALA A 9 -18.82 -12.54 22.53
C ALA A 9 -19.24 -13.89 21.94
N SER A 10 -18.44 -14.94 22.16
CA SER A 10 -18.69 -16.32 21.69
C SER A 10 -19.14 -16.38 20.22
N PRO A 11 -18.34 -15.83 19.27
CA PRO A 11 -18.75 -15.76 17.88
C PRO A 11 -18.75 -17.14 17.22
N ASP A 12 -19.85 -17.50 16.57
CA ASP A 12 -19.90 -18.70 15.72
C ASP A 12 -19.06 -18.54 14.44
N ILE A 13 -18.88 -17.30 13.95
CA ILE A 13 -18.22 -16.99 12.68
C ILE A 13 -17.22 -15.87 12.90
N VAL A 14 -16.01 -16.05 12.37
CA VAL A 14 -14.95 -15.04 12.32
C VAL A 14 -14.62 -14.72 10.88
N ILE A 15 -14.65 -13.44 10.52
CA ILE A 15 -14.24 -12.93 9.21
C ILE A 15 -12.96 -12.12 9.41
N VAL A 16 -11.93 -12.45 8.64
CA VAL A 16 -10.66 -11.73 8.62
C VAL A 16 -10.50 -11.09 7.24
N GLU A 17 -10.61 -9.76 7.19
CA GLU A 17 -10.26 -8.98 6.02
C GLU A 17 -8.77 -8.70 5.97
N GLU A 18 -8.23 -8.48 4.77
CA GLU A 18 -6.79 -8.33 4.49
C GLU A 18 -5.95 -9.48 5.05
N ALA A 19 -6.49 -10.71 5.03
CA ALA A 19 -5.89 -11.88 5.68
C ALA A 19 -4.47 -12.23 5.18
N GLY A 20 -4.09 -11.77 3.98
CA GLY A 20 -2.73 -11.89 3.45
C GLY A 20 -1.70 -11.06 4.22
N GLU A 21 -2.13 -9.96 4.85
CA GLU A 21 -1.29 -9.01 5.60
C GLU A 21 -1.31 -9.25 7.12
N ILE A 22 -2.10 -10.21 7.60
CA ILE A 22 -2.25 -10.52 9.03
C ILE A 22 -1.34 -11.69 9.43
N LEU A 23 -0.57 -11.52 10.50
CA LEU A 23 0.20 -12.60 11.12
C LEU A 23 -0.75 -13.73 11.53
N GLU A 24 -0.36 -14.97 11.22
CA GLU A 24 -1.13 -16.15 11.62
C GLU A 24 -1.43 -16.18 13.12
N SER A 25 -0.47 -15.80 13.96
CA SER A 25 -0.64 -15.76 15.42
C SER A 25 -1.80 -14.86 15.84
N HIS A 26 -2.03 -13.75 15.13
CA HIS A 26 -3.16 -12.87 15.41
C HIS A 26 -4.49 -13.50 15.01
N VAL A 27 -4.53 -14.28 13.92
CA VAL A 27 -5.73 -15.03 13.54
C VAL A 27 -6.05 -16.07 14.62
N PHE A 28 -5.06 -16.85 15.06
CA PHE A 28 -5.27 -17.84 16.13
C PHE A 28 -5.75 -17.21 17.44
N ALA A 29 -5.21 -16.05 17.82
CA ALA A 29 -5.63 -15.35 19.02
C ALA A 29 -7.10 -14.89 18.98
N ALA A 30 -7.68 -14.74 17.78
CA ALA A 30 -9.08 -14.40 17.58
C ALA A 30 -10.01 -15.63 17.55
N LEU A 31 -9.46 -16.85 17.48
CA LEU A 31 -10.26 -18.08 17.51
C LEU A 31 -10.57 -18.47 18.96
N SER A 32 -11.80 -18.90 19.20
CA SER A 32 -12.26 -19.47 20.47
C SER A 32 -13.01 -20.78 20.20
N GLU A 33 -13.28 -21.57 21.24
CA GLU A 33 -14.01 -22.85 21.12
C GLU A 33 -15.42 -22.70 20.49
N SER A 34 -16.00 -21.49 20.56
CA SER A 34 -17.31 -21.20 19.95
C SER A 34 -17.26 -21.07 18.42
N VAL A 35 -16.09 -20.81 17.83
CA VAL A 35 -15.95 -20.53 16.40
C VAL A 35 -16.16 -21.82 15.59
N LYS A 36 -17.16 -21.79 14.72
CA LYS A 36 -17.51 -22.88 13.81
C LYS A 36 -17.04 -22.62 12.38
N HIS A 37 -16.85 -21.36 12.00
CA HIS A 37 -16.44 -20.97 10.65
C HIS A 37 -15.46 -19.81 10.69
N LEU A 38 -14.31 -19.99 10.04
CA LEU A 38 -13.33 -18.95 9.75
C LEU A 38 -13.36 -18.60 8.26
N ILE A 39 -13.62 -17.33 7.95
CA ILE A 39 -13.62 -16.80 6.57
C ILE A 39 -12.42 -15.87 6.44
N LEU A 40 -11.51 -16.19 5.53
CA LEU A 40 -10.32 -15.40 5.25
C LEU A 40 -10.46 -14.72 3.88
N ILE A 41 -10.41 -13.39 3.87
CA ILE A 41 -10.49 -12.57 2.67
C ILE A 41 -9.18 -11.80 2.56
N GLY A 42 -8.44 -12.02 1.48
CA GLY A 42 -7.18 -11.33 1.25
C GLY A 42 -6.57 -11.68 -0.09
N ASP A 43 -5.34 -11.21 -0.29
CA ASP A 43 -4.57 -11.44 -1.51
C ASP A 43 -3.14 -11.89 -1.17
N HIS A 44 -2.85 -13.17 -1.37
CA HIS A 44 -1.56 -13.79 -1.05
C HIS A 44 -0.42 -13.37 -2.00
N LYS A 45 -0.75 -12.63 -3.08
CA LYS A 45 0.24 -12.06 -4.01
C LYS A 45 0.54 -10.59 -3.73
N GLN A 46 -0.09 -9.99 -2.72
CA GLN A 46 0.19 -8.63 -2.26
C GLN A 46 1.16 -8.64 -1.08
N LEU A 47 1.06 -7.65 -0.18
CA LEU A 47 1.98 -7.52 0.95
C LEU A 47 1.78 -8.68 1.93
N ARG A 48 2.89 -9.12 2.51
CA ARG A 48 2.92 -10.03 3.66
C ARG A 48 2.93 -9.24 4.97
N PRO A 49 2.57 -9.87 6.11
CA PRO A 49 2.71 -9.26 7.42
C PRO A 49 4.16 -8.82 7.67
N LYS A 50 4.34 -7.69 8.34
CA LYS A 50 5.68 -7.17 8.63
C LYS A 50 6.30 -7.92 9.82
N VAL A 51 7.51 -8.41 9.63
CA VAL A 51 8.35 -9.02 10.67
C VAL A 51 9.64 -8.22 10.78
N ASN A 52 10.00 -7.81 12.00
CA ASN A 52 11.17 -6.94 12.23
C ASN A 52 12.51 -7.67 12.07
N SER A 53 12.49 -9.00 12.04
CA SER A 53 13.68 -9.84 11.91
C SER A 53 13.70 -10.50 10.54
N TYR A 54 14.55 -10.00 9.63
CA TYR A 54 14.72 -10.57 8.29
C TYR A 54 15.04 -12.08 8.30
N PRO A 55 15.90 -12.60 9.20
CA PRO A 55 16.16 -14.04 9.29
C PRO A 55 14.93 -14.93 9.56
N LEU A 56 13.82 -14.35 10.02
CA LEU A 56 12.59 -15.09 10.33
C LEU A 56 11.56 -15.02 9.19
N THR A 57 11.92 -14.46 8.04
CA THR A 57 11.01 -14.26 6.91
C THR A 57 11.13 -15.36 5.84
N VAL A 58 10.08 -15.54 5.05
CA VAL A 58 10.03 -16.43 3.88
C VAL A 58 11.18 -16.11 2.91
N GLU A 59 11.49 -14.83 2.74
CA GLU A 59 12.54 -14.35 1.84
C GLU A 59 13.95 -14.79 2.27
N TYR A 60 14.14 -15.11 3.55
CA TYR A 60 15.42 -15.62 4.06
C TYR A 60 15.67 -17.09 3.71
N GLY A 61 14.61 -17.91 3.68
CA GLY A 61 14.68 -19.29 3.16
C GLY A 61 15.11 -20.38 4.15
N GLU A 62 15.16 -20.10 5.46
CA GLU A 62 15.47 -21.12 6.49
C GLU A 62 14.21 -21.81 7.07
N GLY A 63 13.01 -21.50 6.56
CA GLY A 63 11.76 -22.17 6.92
C GLY A 63 11.06 -21.67 8.19
N TYR A 64 11.50 -20.57 8.80
CA TYR A 64 10.78 -19.92 9.91
C TYR A 64 9.47 -19.27 9.44
N ASP A 65 9.52 -18.62 8.28
CA ASP A 65 8.36 -18.11 7.54
C ASP A 65 7.34 -17.33 8.38
N LEU A 66 7.79 -16.51 9.34
CA LEU A 66 6.89 -15.79 10.26
C LEU A 66 6.03 -14.73 9.57
N ASN A 67 6.45 -14.25 8.40
CA ASN A 67 5.65 -13.38 7.55
C ASN A 67 4.81 -14.17 6.53
N MET A 68 4.67 -15.49 6.65
CA MET A 68 3.64 -16.21 5.90
C MET A 68 2.32 -16.11 6.68
N SER A 69 1.31 -15.49 6.09
CA SER A 69 -0.03 -15.44 6.69
C SER A 69 -0.68 -16.83 6.70
N LEU A 70 -1.65 -17.04 7.60
CA LEU A 70 -2.46 -18.27 7.59
C LEU A 70 -3.16 -18.45 6.23
N PHE A 71 -3.64 -17.34 5.65
CA PHE A 71 -4.28 -17.31 4.34
C PHE A 71 -3.36 -17.83 3.23
N GLU A 72 -2.15 -17.28 3.15
CA GLU A 72 -1.13 -17.73 2.18
C GLU A 72 -0.77 -19.21 2.39
N ARG A 73 -0.59 -19.63 3.65
CA ARG A 73 -0.20 -21.01 3.95
C ARG A 73 -1.26 -22.02 3.53
N LEU A 74 -2.53 -21.76 3.80
CA LEU A 74 -3.62 -22.64 3.38
C LEU A 74 -3.68 -22.77 1.86
N ILE A 75 -3.43 -21.68 1.12
CA ILE A 75 -3.36 -21.72 -0.35
C ILE A 75 -2.18 -22.59 -0.81
N HIS A 76 -0.99 -22.44 -0.23
CA HIS A 76 0.18 -23.26 -0.57
C HIS A 76 0.00 -24.75 -0.23
N GLN A 77 -0.78 -25.06 0.80
CA GLN A 77 -1.15 -26.44 1.17
C GLN A 77 -2.21 -27.06 0.24
N GLY A 78 -2.73 -26.31 -0.74
CA GLY A 78 -3.70 -26.81 -1.71
C GLY A 78 -5.13 -26.82 -1.22
N HIS A 79 -5.46 -26.07 -0.16
CA HIS A 79 -6.85 -25.88 0.25
C HIS A 79 -7.64 -25.15 -0.84
N GLU A 80 -8.91 -25.49 -1.00
CA GLU A 80 -9.78 -24.83 -1.98
C GLU A 80 -10.01 -23.36 -1.62
N TYR A 81 -9.89 -22.49 -2.62
CA TYR A 81 -10.20 -21.07 -2.48
C TYR A 81 -10.87 -20.54 -3.75
N THR A 82 -11.60 -19.44 -3.60
CA THR A 82 -12.21 -18.73 -4.73
C THR A 82 -11.50 -17.40 -4.93
N THR A 83 -11.21 -17.06 -6.19
CA THR A 83 -10.61 -15.77 -6.56
C THR A 83 -11.64 -14.90 -7.27
N LEU A 84 -11.82 -13.67 -6.81
CA LEU A 84 -12.60 -12.66 -7.53
C LEU A 84 -11.80 -12.15 -8.74
N GLN A 85 -12.28 -12.45 -9.95
CA GLN A 85 -11.53 -12.16 -11.19
C GLN A 85 -11.88 -10.82 -11.84
N GLU A 86 -13.05 -10.24 -11.56
CA GLU A 86 -13.46 -8.95 -12.16
C GLU A 86 -13.02 -7.77 -11.27
N GLN A 87 -12.33 -6.79 -11.85
CA GLN A 87 -11.92 -5.55 -11.18
C GLN A 87 -12.76 -4.35 -11.63
N HIS A 88 -13.05 -3.44 -10.71
CA HIS A 88 -13.87 -2.25 -10.94
C HIS A 88 -13.13 -0.92 -10.69
N ARG A 89 -11.83 -0.96 -10.41
CA ARG A 89 -11.02 0.21 -10.01
C ARG A 89 -10.30 0.84 -11.20
N SER A 90 -9.43 0.08 -11.84
CA SER A 90 -8.42 0.58 -12.79
C SER A 90 -8.93 0.57 -14.23
N HIS A 91 -8.56 1.57 -15.03
CA HIS A 91 -8.77 1.53 -16.49
C HIS A 91 -7.88 0.42 -17.12
N PRO A 92 -8.27 -0.21 -18.24
CA PRO A 92 -7.48 -1.24 -18.93
C PRO A 92 -6.00 -0.91 -19.16
N ASP A 93 -5.68 0.34 -19.54
CA ASP A 93 -4.28 0.80 -19.69
C ASP A 93 -3.42 0.62 -18.42
N ILE A 94 -4.04 0.67 -17.24
CA ILE A 94 -3.38 0.50 -15.94
C ILE A 94 -3.41 -0.98 -15.53
N SER A 95 -4.58 -1.62 -15.59
CA SER A 95 -4.73 -3.03 -15.18
C SER A 95 -3.99 -4.01 -16.09
N TYR A 96 -3.62 -3.59 -17.30
CA TYR A 96 -2.73 -4.33 -18.18
C TYR A 96 -1.47 -4.81 -17.45
N PHE A 97 -0.77 -3.93 -16.73
CA PHE A 97 0.46 -4.28 -16.02
C PHE A 97 0.20 -5.26 -14.88
N THR A 98 -0.86 -5.03 -14.10
CA THR A 98 -1.29 -5.95 -13.01
C THR A 98 -1.57 -7.35 -13.56
N ARG A 99 -2.22 -7.44 -14.72
CA ARG A 99 -2.51 -8.70 -15.40
C ARG A 99 -1.25 -9.42 -15.87
N GLN A 100 -0.32 -8.69 -16.50
CA GLN A 100 0.93 -9.27 -17.02
C GLN A 100 1.88 -9.71 -15.90
N LEU A 101 1.93 -8.97 -14.79
CA LEU A 101 2.93 -9.20 -13.74
C LEU A 101 2.47 -10.19 -12.65
N ALA A 102 1.18 -10.21 -12.30
CA ALA A 102 0.73 -10.95 -11.10
C ALA A 102 -0.57 -11.73 -11.29
N TYR A 103 -1.52 -11.24 -12.11
CA TYR A 103 -2.87 -11.81 -12.19
C TYR A 103 -3.34 -12.05 -13.64
N PRO A 104 -2.87 -13.10 -14.33
CA PRO A 104 -3.23 -13.36 -15.73
C PRO A 104 -4.75 -13.48 -15.99
N GLY A 105 -5.51 -13.95 -15.00
CA GLY A 105 -6.97 -14.10 -15.07
C GLY A 105 -7.79 -12.85 -14.77
N LEU A 106 -7.15 -11.70 -14.48
CA LEU A 106 -7.85 -10.46 -14.10
C LEU A 106 -8.64 -9.87 -15.27
N LYS A 107 -9.95 -9.70 -15.09
CA LYS A 107 -10.90 -9.15 -16.06
C LYS A 107 -11.30 -7.73 -15.67
N ASP A 108 -11.42 -6.85 -16.66
CA ASP A 108 -11.84 -5.48 -16.44
C ASP A 108 -13.37 -5.38 -16.55
N SER A 109 -14.02 -4.80 -15.54
CA SER A 109 -15.45 -4.52 -15.62
C SER A 109 -15.73 -3.51 -16.74
N PRO A 110 -16.78 -3.66 -17.57
CA PRO A 110 -17.05 -2.75 -18.70
C PRO A 110 -17.17 -1.27 -18.31
N LYS A 111 -17.48 -0.97 -17.04
CA LYS A 111 -17.55 0.39 -16.50
C LYS A 111 -16.19 1.09 -16.46
N VAL A 112 -15.08 0.36 -16.26
CA VAL A 112 -13.76 0.99 -16.09
C VAL A 112 -13.18 1.54 -17.38
N SER A 113 -13.54 0.96 -18.53
CA SER A 113 -13.14 1.43 -19.86
C SER A 113 -13.79 2.78 -20.23
N LYS A 114 -14.86 3.17 -19.52
CA LYS A 114 -15.56 4.45 -19.73
C LYS A 114 -14.97 5.60 -18.91
N ARG A 115 -13.96 5.35 -18.07
CA ARG A 115 -13.33 6.40 -17.26
C ARG A 115 -12.69 7.46 -18.18
N PRO A 116 -12.89 8.76 -17.96
CA PRO A 116 -12.32 9.80 -18.84
C PRO A 116 -10.79 9.79 -18.79
N GLN A 117 -10.14 10.26 -19.85
CA GLN A 117 -8.69 10.49 -19.85
C GLN A 117 -8.29 11.48 -18.74
N VAL A 118 -7.05 11.39 -18.26
CA VAL A 118 -6.52 12.31 -17.25
C VAL A 118 -6.24 13.65 -17.94
N LYS A 119 -6.88 14.72 -17.47
CA LYS A 119 -6.71 16.08 -18.02
C LYS A 119 -5.26 16.51 -17.86
N GLY A 120 -4.72 17.16 -18.89
CA GLY A 120 -3.32 17.61 -18.92
C GLY A 120 -2.29 16.51 -19.21
N LEU A 121 -2.66 15.24 -19.24
CA LEU A 121 -1.75 14.15 -19.58
C LEU A 121 -2.13 13.52 -20.92
N GLN A 122 -1.12 13.14 -21.71
CA GLN A 122 -1.33 12.48 -23.00
C GLN A 122 -1.75 11.02 -22.86
N LYS A 123 -1.35 10.36 -21.76
CA LYS A 123 -1.60 8.95 -21.47
C LYS A 123 -1.86 8.75 -19.98
N ARG A 124 -2.53 7.65 -19.62
CA ARG A 124 -2.79 7.27 -18.22
C ARG A 124 -1.57 6.74 -17.48
N VAL A 125 -0.67 6.09 -18.21
CA VAL A 125 0.57 5.54 -17.68
C VAL A 125 1.72 6.20 -18.43
N ILE A 126 2.58 6.88 -17.68
CA ILE A 126 3.75 7.58 -18.18
C ILE A 126 4.92 7.14 -17.31
N PHE A 127 5.97 6.63 -17.93
CA PHE A 127 7.22 6.29 -17.24
C PHE A 127 8.24 7.38 -17.54
N VAL A 128 8.79 8.00 -16.50
CA VAL A 128 9.84 9.00 -16.61
C VAL A 128 11.14 8.40 -16.10
N HIS A 129 12.17 8.46 -16.93
CA HIS A 129 13.50 7.95 -16.61
C HIS A 129 14.51 9.11 -16.56
N HIS A 130 15.30 9.15 -15.50
CA HIS A 130 16.43 10.07 -15.35
C HIS A 130 17.62 9.33 -14.72
N ARG A 131 18.79 9.99 -14.70
CA ARG A 131 20.04 9.45 -14.13
C ARG A 131 20.59 10.30 -12.97
N HIS A 132 19.75 11.14 -12.37
CA HIS A 132 20.11 11.90 -11.18
C HIS A 132 20.25 10.97 -9.97
N SER A 133 21.43 10.99 -9.35
CA SER A 133 21.73 10.15 -8.20
C SER A 133 20.86 10.49 -6.99
N GLU A 134 20.50 9.44 -6.24
CA GLU A 134 19.91 9.54 -4.91
C GLU A 134 20.96 9.97 -3.86
N SER A 135 20.49 10.61 -2.80
CA SER A 135 21.25 10.93 -1.60
C SER A 135 20.70 10.18 -0.39
N HIS A 136 21.49 10.13 0.68
CA HIS A 136 21.03 9.66 1.98
C HIS A 136 20.57 10.84 2.82
N MET A 137 19.48 10.67 3.58
CA MET A 137 19.13 11.62 4.63
C MET A 137 20.27 11.63 5.67
N ALA A 138 21.00 12.73 5.77
CA ALA A 138 22.06 12.91 6.76
C ALA A 138 21.46 13.35 8.10
N ASP A 139 21.65 12.53 9.14
CA ASP A 139 21.55 12.82 10.58
C ASP A 139 20.37 13.66 11.11
N VAL A 140 19.45 13.00 11.81
CA VAL A 140 19.07 13.48 13.14
C VAL A 140 19.97 12.73 14.12
N SER A 141 21.08 13.37 14.47
CA SER A 141 21.96 12.94 15.55
C SER A 141 21.26 13.15 16.89
N ASP A 142 20.35 12.24 17.24
CA ASP A 142 19.88 12.09 18.62
C ASP A 142 19.71 10.61 18.98
N ARG A 143 20.78 10.10 19.63
CA ARG A 143 20.80 9.17 20.76
C ARG A 143 19.88 7.92 20.69
N HIS A 144 20.56 6.78 20.60
CA HIS A 144 20.18 5.44 21.13
C HIS A 144 19.66 4.33 20.19
N ASP A 145 19.78 4.44 18.86
CA ASP A 145 19.65 3.23 18.02
C ASP A 145 20.58 3.25 16.80
N LEU A 146 21.63 2.42 16.85
CA LEU A 146 22.61 2.19 15.77
C LEU A 146 22.06 1.33 14.60
N THR A 147 20.73 1.21 14.47
CA THR A 147 20.08 0.30 13.52
C THR A 147 19.09 0.98 12.57
N ILE A 148 18.85 2.29 12.70
CA ILE A 148 17.99 3.01 11.74
C ILE A 148 18.81 3.37 10.51
N ASN A 149 18.84 2.43 9.56
CA ASN A 149 19.35 2.60 8.20
C ASN A 149 18.98 3.98 7.63
N THR A 150 19.99 4.69 7.11
CA THR A 150 19.82 5.97 6.42
C THR A 150 18.83 5.82 5.26
N SER A 151 17.62 6.35 5.43
CA SER A 151 16.61 6.30 4.37
C SER A 151 17.06 7.11 3.16
N LYS A 152 16.68 6.67 1.96
CA LYS A 152 17.09 7.29 0.70
C LYS A 152 16.15 8.41 0.30
N GLU A 153 16.69 9.40 -0.39
CA GLU A 153 15.95 10.51 -0.98
C GLU A 153 16.53 10.91 -2.34
N ASN A 154 15.72 11.56 -3.17
CA ASN A 154 16.12 12.09 -4.45
C ASN A 154 15.43 13.45 -4.67
N VAL A 155 16.25 14.50 -4.64
CA VAL A 155 15.79 15.90 -4.79
C VAL A 155 15.19 16.14 -6.17
N PHE A 156 15.76 15.54 -7.22
CA PHE A 156 15.26 15.68 -8.58
C PHE A 156 13.85 15.08 -8.71
N ASP A 157 13.64 13.87 -8.17
CA ASP A 157 12.32 13.24 -8.13
C ASP A 157 11.31 14.08 -7.36
N ALA A 158 11.72 14.60 -6.20
CA ALA A 158 10.83 15.42 -5.38
C ALA A 158 10.39 16.70 -6.12
N ASP A 159 11.32 17.36 -6.83
CA ASP A 159 11.02 18.55 -7.63
C ASP A 159 10.13 18.23 -8.84
N MET A 160 10.36 17.10 -9.51
CA MET A 160 9.54 16.64 -10.62
C MET A 160 8.11 16.31 -10.18
N VAL A 161 7.96 15.61 -9.05
CA VAL A 161 6.66 15.28 -8.46
C VAL A 161 5.91 16.56 -8.08
N LEU A 162 6.56 17.51 -7.40
CA LEU A 162 5.92 18.77 -7.00
C LEU A 162 5.40 19.56 -8.21
N LYS A 163 6.24 19.72 -9.25
CA LYS A 163 5.83 20.37 -10.50
C LYS A 163 4.66 19.66 -11.17
N THR A 164 4.64 18.33 -11.14
CA THR A 164 3.54 17.53 -11.70
C THR A 164 2.26 17.71 -10.91
N VAL A 165 2.33 17.72 -9.57
CA VAL A 165 1.18 17.98 -8.70
C VAL A 165 0.62 19.38 -8.96
N ASN A 166 1.47 20.41 -9.02
CA ASN A 166 1.04 21.79 -9.29
C ASN A 166 0.42 21.92 -10.68
N TYR A 167 1.02 21.27 -11.69
CA TYR A 167 0.45 21.22 -13.03
C TYR A 167 -0.95 20.59 -13.04
N LEU A 168 -1.13 19.44 -12.36
CA LEU A 168 -2.43 18.77 -12.28
C LEU A 168 -3.45 19.61 -11.48
N ALA A 169 -3.04 20.29 -10.42
CA ALA A 169 -3.89 21.22 -9.70
C ALA A 169 -4.42 22.33 -10.61
N GLN A 170 -3.57 22.89 -11.50
CA GLN A 170 -3.97 23.87 -12.51
C GLN A 170 -4.96 23.30 -13.56
N GLN A 171 -5.02 21.97 -13.74
CA GLN A 171 -6.04 21.31 -14.57
C GLN A 171 -7.37 21.09 -13.84
N GLY A 172 -7.47 21.49 -12.57
CA GLY A 172 -8.66 21.39 -11.73
C GLY A 172 -8.73 20.10 -10.90
N TYR A 173 -7.63 19.36 -10.73
CA TYR A 173 -7.58 18.25 -9.78
C TYR A 173 -7.47 18.75 -8.34
N LEU A 174 -8.21 18.11 -7.44
CA LEU A 174 -8.17 18.42 -6.01
C LEU A 174 -7.21 17.48 -5.28
N THR A 175 -6.77 17.84 -4.08
CA THR A 175 -5.89 16.97 -3.25
C THR A 175 -6.50 15.60 -2.99
N LYS A 176 -7.83 15.48 -2.93
CA LYS A 176 -8.52 14.18 -2.77
C LYS A 176 -8.45 13.29 -4.03
N ASP A 177 -8.11 13.86 -5.18
CA ASP A 177 -8.01 13.16 -6.47
C ASP A 177 -6.58 12.68 -6.75
N LEU A 178 -5.60 13.10 -5.93
CA LEU A 178 -4.17 12.87 -6.14
C LEU A 178 -3.55 12.13 -4.95
N VAL A 179 -2.72 11.13 -5.24
CA VAL A 179 -1.92 10.42 -4.24
C VAL A 179 -0.50 10.28 -4.78
N VAL A 180 0.49 10.67 -3.98
CA VAL A 180 1.92 10.44 -4.25
C VAL A 180 2.39 9.30 -3.35
N LEU A 181 2.98 8.26 -3.96
CA LEU A 181 3.51 7.10 -3.26
C LEU A 181 5.04 7.05 -3.39
N THR A 182 5.72 6.74 -2.29
CA THR A 182 7.16 6.48 -2.26
C THR A 182 7.47 5.38 -1.24
N PRO A 183 8.38 4.43 -1.56
CA PRO A 183 8.75 3.38 -0.62
C PRO A 183 9.73 3.84 0.47
N TYR A 184 10.38 5.01 0.29
CA TYR A 184 11.41 5.49 1.21
C TYR A 184 10.88 6.61 2.13
N LEU A 185 11.07 6.44 3.43
CA LEU A 185 10.71 7.44 4.45
C LEU A 185 11.50 8.74 4.27
N GLY A 186 12.75 8.68 3.81
CA GLY A 186 13.57 9.84 3.48
C GLY A 186 12.90 10.70 2.40
N GLN A 187 12.55 10.07 1.28
CA GLN A 187 11.80 10.73 0.21
C GLN A 187 10.43 11.26 0.66
N LEU A 188 9.71 10.55 1.53
CA LEU A 188 8.44 11.04 2.08
C LEU A 188 8.63 12.32 2.90
N SER A 189 9.68 12.35 3.74
CA SER A 189 10.04 13.53 4.53
C SER A 189 10.39 14.71 3.63
N LEU A 190 11.24 14.48 2.62
CA LEU A 190 11.64 15.49 1.64
C LEU A 190 10.44 16.07 0.86
N LEU A 191 9.53 15.20 0.38
CA LEU A 191 8.32 15.62 -0.32
C LEU A 191 7.42 16.49 0.58
N ARG A 192 7.20 16.07 1.84
CA ARG A 192 6.39 16.84 2.80
C ARG A 192 7.00 18.21 3.11
N HIS A 193 8.32 18.28 3.28
CA HIS A 193 9.04 19.53 3.53
C HIS A 193 8.99 20.49 2.33
N LYS A 194 9.12 19.97 1.11
CA LYS A 194 8.99 20.80 -0.10
C LYS A 194 7.56 21.30 -0.29
N LEU A 195 6.56 20.44 -0.08
CA LEU A 195 5.15 20.81 -0.15
C LEU A 195 4.76 21.87 0.88
N SER A 196 5.27 21.79 2.12
CA SER A 196 4.93 22.77 3.16
C SER A 196 5.51 24.17 2.93
N LYS A 197 6.56 24.28 2.11
CA LYS A 197 7.17 25.56 1.72
C LYS A 197 6.55 26.15 0.48
N ASP A 198 5.82 25.35 -0.30
CA ASP A 198 5.20 25.81 -1.53
C ASP A 198 3.91 26.57 -1.19
N HIS A 199 4.01 27.90 -1.08
CA HIS A 199 2.87 28.79 -0.85
C HIS A 199 2.08 29.03 -2.13
N ASP A 200 1.72 27.97 -2.87
CA ASP A 200 0.77 28.12 -3.96
C ASP A 200 -0.62 28.41 -3.34
N PRO A 201 -1.24 29.57 -3.62
CA PRO A 201 -2.58 29.89 -3.10
C PRO A 201 -3.62 28.82 -3.47
N ILE A 202 -3.43 28.12 -4.58
CA ILE A 202 -4.28 27.01 -5.00
C ILE A 202 -4.12 25.83 -4.03
N LEU A 203 -2.89 25.52 -3.58
CA LEU A 203 -2.62 24.48 -2.57
C LEU A 203 -3.10 24.86 -1.16
N ASN A 204 -3.03 26.13 -0.78
CA ASN A 204 -3.46 26.60 0.54
C ASN A 204 -5.00 26.60 0.72
N ASP A 205 -5.77 26.89 -0.33
CA ASP A 205 -7.22 26.66 -0.31
C ASP A 205 -7.59 25.16 -0.20
N PHE A 206 -6.69 24.27 -0.61
CA PHE A 206 -6.85 22.83 -0.42
C PHE A 206 -6.53 22.33 0.99
N ASP A 207 -5.65 23.00 1.74
CA ASP A 207 -5.34 22.65 3.14
C ASP A 207 -6.42 23.11 4.12
N ASN A 208 -7.10 24.23 3.84
CA ASN A 208 -8.19 24.74 4.68
C ASN A 208 -9.45 23.87 4.66
N ALA A 209 -9.65 23.05 3.63
CA ALA A 209 -10.78 22.12 3.55
C ALA A 209 -10.71 20.95 4.55
N LYS A 210 -9.53 20.68 5.15
CA LYS A 210 -9.36 19.69 6.22
C LYS A 210 -9.66 20.21 7.63
N LYS A 211 -9.76 21.53 7.83
CA LYS A 211 -10.08 22.11 9.15
C LYS A 211 -11.59 22.26 9.40
N ALA A 212 -12.44 21.85 8.45
CA ALA A 212 -13.89 22.01 8.52
C ALA A 212 -14.68 20.69 8.51
N ARG A 213 -14.04 19.55 8.81
CA ARG A 213 -14.72 18.26 9.02
C ARG A 213 -14.12 17.50 10.19
#